data_AF-A0A3D8JSZ2-F1
#
_entry.id   AF-A0A3D8JSZ2-F1
#
_cell.length_a   1.000
_cell.length_b   1.000
_cell.length_c   1.000
_cell.angle_alpha   90.00
_cell.angle_beta   90.00
_cell.angle_gamma   90.00
#
_symmetry.space_group_name_H-M   'P 1'
#
loop_
_entity.id
_entity.type
_entity.pdbx_description
1 polymer ?
#
loop_
_entity_poly.entity_id
_entity_poly.type
_entity_poly.pdbx_seq_one_letter_code
_entity_poly.pdbx_strand_id
1 'polypeptide(L)' 'MTQSLLALGAGLTVGILFSWLRLPLPAPPTLTGIIGAFGVFLGSFLFRMLA' A
#
# COMPACT_ATOMS: atom_id res chain seq x y z
N MET A 1 18.72 -4.00 3.17
CA MET A 1 18.91 -3.12 2.00
C MET A 1 18.09 -3.50 0.76
N THR A 2 17.25 -4.55 0.81
CA THR A 2 16.45 -4.97 -0.37
C THR A 2 14.94 -5.10 -0.11
N GLN A 3 14.47 -5.19 1.15
CA GLN A 3 13.05 -5.44 1.45
C GLN A 3 12.11 -4.37 0.89
N SER A 4 12.44 -3.09 0.99
CA SER A 4 11.59 -2.01 0.44
C SER A 4 11.51 -2.07 -1.08
N LEU A 5 12.62 -2.39 -1.75
CA LEU A 5 12.67 -2.51 -3.21
C LEU A 5 11.91 -3.75 -3.70
N LEU A 6 12.01 -4.86 -2.97
CA LEU A 6 11.25 -6.08 -3.21
C LEU A 6 9.75 -5.88 -2.97
N ALA A 7 9.36 -5.14 -1.93
CA ALA A 7 7.96 -4.82 -1.65
C ALA A 7 7.35 -3.92 -2.74
N LEU A 8 8.09 -2.91 -3.21
CA LEU A 8 7.69 -2.07 -4.34
C LEU A 8 7.57 -2.90 -5.63
N GLY A 9 8.56 -3.75 -5.91
CA GLY A 9 8.54 -4.65 -7.07
C GLY A 9 7.34 -5.60 -7.04
N ALA A 10 7.09 -6.26 -5.90
CA ALA A 10 5.94 -7.15 -5.73
C ALA A 10 4.61 -6.41 -5.92
N GLY A 11 4.46 -5.22 -5.32
CA GLY A 11 3.26 -4.39 -5.48
C GLY A 11 3.00 -3.99 -6.94
N LEU A 12 4.05 -3.58 -7.66
CA LEU A 12 3.97 -3.26 -9.09
C LEU A 12 3.58 -4.48 -9.93
N THR A 13 4.25 -5.62 -9.73
CA THR A 13 3.95 -6.85 -10.47
C THR A 13 2.51 -7.33 -10.23
N VAL A 14 2.05 -7.34 -8.98
CA VAL A 14 0.68 -7.73 -8.64
C VAL A 14 -0.34 -6.76 -9.24
N GLY A 15 -0.09 -5.45 -9.16
CA GLY A 15 -0.96 -4.43 -9.75
C GLY A 15 -1.09 -4.57 -11.28
N ILE A 16 0.03 -4.78 -11.97
CA ILE A 16 0.06 -5.00 -13.43
C ILE A 16 -0.67 -6.30 -13.79
N LEU A 17 -0.37 -7.40 -13.08
CA LEU A 17 -0.95 -8.72 -13.37
C LEU A 17 -2.48 -8.72 -13.17
N PHE A 18 -2.97 -8.18 -12.06
CA PHE A 18 -4.41 -8.14 -11.78
C PHE A 18 -5.15 -7.21 -12.74
N SER A 19 -4.56 -6.07 -13.09
CA SER A 19 -5.12 -5.16 -14.10
C SER A 19 -5.16 -5.81 -15.48
N TRP A 20 -4.11 -6.57 -15.85
CA TRP A 20 -4.05 -7.30 -17.11
C TRP A 20 -5.09 -8.42 -17.18
N LEU A 21 -5.29 -9.15 -16.08
CA LEU A 21 -6.32 -10.19 -15.95
C LEU A 21 -7.73 -9.63 -15.73
N ARG A 22 -7.90 -8.30 -15.62
CA ARG A 22 -9.15 -7.61 -15.28
C ARG A 22 -9.80 -8.13 -13.99
N LEU A 23 -8.98 -8.57 -13.05
CA LEU A 23 -9.43 -9.02 -11.74
C LEU A 23 -9.62 -7.82 -10.81
N PRO A 24 -10.54 -7.90 -9.84
CA PRO A 24 -10.63 -6.89 -8.79
C PRO A 24 -9.29 -6.77 -8.06
N LEU A 25 -8.81 -5.55 -7.89
CA LEU A 25 -7.53 -5.30 -7.24
C LEU A 25 -7.60 -5.71 -5.76
N PRO A 26 -6.57 -6.40 -5.23
CA PRO A 26 -6.52 -6.81 -3.82
C PRO A 26 -6.23 -5.63 -2.88
N ALA A 27 -5.61 -4.56 -3.40
CA ALA A 27 -5.35 -3.33 -2.67
C ALA A 27 -6.55 -2.36 -2.76
N PRO A 28 -6.67 -1.37 -1.84
CA PRO A 28 -7.75 -0.40 -1.89
C PRO A 28 -7.83 0.27 -3.27
N PRO A 29 -8.92 0.09 -4.03
CA PRO A 29 -8.99 0.52 -5.42
C PRO A 29 -9.24 2.04 -5.55
N THR A 30 -9.53 2.72 -4.45
CA THR A 30 -9.84 4.16 -4.44
C THR A 30 -8.70 4.97 -3.81
N LEU A 31 -8.49 6.19 -4.31
CA LEU A 31 -7.58 7.16 -3.71
C LEU A 31 -7.90 7.38 -2.22
N THR A 32 -9.19 7.41 -1.87
CA THR A 32 -9.65 7.54 -0.49
C THR A 32 -9.17 6.38 0.40
N GLY A 33 -9.20 5.15 -0.10
CA GLY A 33 -8.72 3.97 0.64
C GLY A 33 -7.21 4.02 0.89
N ILE A 34 -6.43 4.48 -0.09
CA ILE A 34 -4.98 4.66 0.05
C ILE A 34 -4.65 5.75 1.07
N ILE A 35 -5.34 6.89 1.00
CA ILE A 35 -5.19 8.00 1.96
C ILE A 35 -5.56 7.55 3.38
N GLY A 36 -6.62 6.75 3.54
CA GLY A 36 -7.01 6.18 4.82
C GLY A 36 -5.93 5.25 5.41
N ALA A 37 -5.39 4.33 4.60
CA ALA A 37 -4.31 3.43 5.02
C ALA A 37 -3.04 4.19 5.42
N PHE A 38 -2.69 5.24 4.67
CA PHE A 38 -1.58 6.13 5.01
C PHE A 38 -1.84 6.87 6.33
N GLY A 39 -3.06 7.36 6.55
CA GLY A 39 -3.47 8.01 7.80
C GLY A 39 -3.35 7.11 9.02
N VAL A 40 -3.66 5.82 8.91
CA VAL A 40 -3.47 4.83 9.99
C VAL A 40 -2.00 4.68 10.36
N PHE A 41 -1.12 4.56 9.35
CA PHE A 41 0.33 4.52 9.58
C PHE A 41 0.82 5.79 10.27
N LEU A 42 0.44 6.95 9.75
CA LEU A 42 0.86 8.25 10.27
C LEU A 42 0.36 8.47 11.71
N GLY A 43 -0.88 8.08 12.01
CA GLY A 43 -1.44 8.12 13.36
C GLY A 43 -0.65 7.25 14.35
N SER A 44 -0.25 6.04 13.95
CA SER A 44 0.58 5.16 14.78
C SER A 44 1.98 5.74 15.05
N PHE A 45 2.54 6.43 14.05
CA PHE A 45 3.84 7.08 14.16
C PHE A 45 3.77 8.29 15.09
N LEU A 46 2.75 9.14 14.93
CA LEU A 46 2.51 10.28 15.81
C LEU A 46 2.28 9.84 17.25
N PHE A 47 1.48 8.80 17.49
CA PHE A 47 1.27 8.26 18.84
C PHE A 47 2.58 7.81 19.50
N ARG A 48 3.45 7.09 18.76
CA ARG A 48 4.79 6.69 19.25
C ARG A 48 5.74 7.86 19.50
N MET A 49 5.49 9.01 18.89
CA MET A 49 6.30 10.21 19.09
C MET A 49 5.82 11.01 20.32
N LEU A 50 4.53 10.93 20.65
CA LEU A 50 3.89 11.63 21.77
C LEU A 50 3.95 10.84 23.08
N ALA A 51 3.95 9.51 23.00
CA ALA A 51 4.08 8.58 24.14
C ALA A 51 5.55 8.30 24.48
#